data_AF-A0A8C2AE88-F1
#
_entry.id   AF-A0A8C2AE88-F1
#
_cell.length_a   1.000
_cell.length_b   1.000
_cell.length_c   1.000
_cell.angle_alpha   90.00
_cell.angle_beta   90.00
_cell.angle_gamma   90.00
#
_symmetry.space_group_name_H-M   'P 1'
#
loop_
_entity.id
_entity.type
_entity.pdbx_description
1 polymer ?
#
loop_
_entity_poly.entity_id
_entity_poly.type
_entity_poly.pdbx_seq_one_letter_code
_entity_poly.pdbx_strand_id
1 'polypeptide(L)'
;MEQSEKSCESVSAKSSVDRDDSVRSSQSKPRLKLFSKVIEKSLRWLLDNASFDRFSHCFQPLSKQNPQLTEAMHRQFITQLQTLVQSEISSVIEEGELQARFEELDRLEERAKDTPQAAWRPSGVPEQDVCSGLVSYYKKQEEYMRLQLKKLLKENAGLAQKVQAGRESITHTEQRIAAGVEEWRVRDIPLIHSHSHSHNCVTTNSASPLLLRLQASLEDLEAVVSTLSSSEHFGSL
;
A
#
# COMPACT_ATOMS: atom_id res chain seq x y z
N MET A 1 -72.87 33.68 9.82
CA MET A 1 -71.82 33.87 10.83
C MET A 1 -70.52 33.95 10.06
N GLU A 2 -70.13 35.12 9.53
CA GLU A 2 -69.60 36.28 10.28
C GLU A 2 -68.32 35.91 11.04
N GLN A 3 -67.21 36.66 11.04
CA GLN A 3 -66.72 37.90 10.42
C GLN A 3 -65.19 37.79 10.65
N SER A 4 -64.33 38.02 9.65
CA SER A 4 -63.57 39.26 9.44
C SER A 4 -63.05 39.96 10.70
N GLU A 5 -61.72 40.12 10.77
CA GLU A 5 -60.95 41.31 11.20
C GLU A 5 -59.45 40.89 11.28
N LYS A 6 -58.42 41.65 10.86
CA LYS A 6 -58.31 43.01 10.35
C LYS A 6 -56.90 43.20 9.77
N SER A 7 -56.84 44.08 8.77
CA SER A 7 -55.69 44.60 8.02
C SER A 7 -54.54 45.17 8.88
N CYS A 8 -53.32 45.14 8.35
CA CYS A 8 -52.59 46.38 8.03
C CYS A 8 -51.41 46.15 7.06
N GLU A 9 -51.66 46.60 5.84
CA GLU A 9 -50.81 47.26 4.84
C GLU A 9 -49.28 47.36 5.01
N SER A 10 -48.67 47.28 3.82
CA SER A 10 -47.27 47.41 3.43
C SER A 10 -46.70 48.83 3.56
N VAL A 11 -45.37 48.90 3.77
CA VAL A 11 -44.53 49.95 3.15
C VAL A 11 -43.24 49.34 2.63
N SER A 12 -43.05 49.57 1.33
CA SER A 12 -41.91 49.26 0.49
C SER A 12 -40.67 50.12 0.83
N ALA A 13 -39.46 49.54 0.78
CA ALA A 13 -38.39 49.95 -0.15
C ALA A 13 -36.97 49.55 0.33
N LYS A 14 -36.35 48.66 -0.47
CA LYS A 14 -34.96 48.70 -0.98
C LYS A 14 -33.83 49.20 -0.06
N SER A 15 -32.86 48.33 0.22
CA SER A 15 -31.65 48.10 -0.61
C SER A 15 -30.48 47.59 0.22
N SER A 16 -29.78 46.56 -0.32
CA SER A 16 -28.33 46.31 -0.28
C SER A 16 -27.59 46.37 1.07
N VAL A 17 -26.80 45.39 1.48
CA VAL A 17 -25.50 45.04 0.88
C VAL A 17 -24.99 43.76 1.55
N ASP A 18 -24.55 42.81 0.71
CA ASP A 18 -23.49 41.81 0.88
C ASP A 18 -23.17 41.24 2.27
N ARG A 19 -23.46 39.94 2.42
CA ARG A 19 -22.44 38.95 2.82
C ARG A 19 -22.57 37.70 1.97
N ASP A 20 -22.27 37.88 0.69
CA ASP A 20 -21.71 36.80 -0.11
C ASP A 20 -20.29 36.57 0.43
N ASP A 21 -20.16 35.73 1.48
CA ASP A 21 -18.88 35.11 1.83
C ASP A 21 -18.59 34.10 0.73
N SER A 22 -18.20 34.70 -0.39
CA SER A 22 -17.63 34.08 -1.56
C SER A 22 -16.63 33.08 -1.05
N VAL A 23 -16.95 31.81 -1.30
CA VAL A 23 -15.99 30.75 -1.56
C VAL A 23 -15.07 31.29 -2.66
N ARG A 24 -14.11 32.13 -2.25
CA ARG A 24 -12.86 32.33 -2.96
C ARG A 24 -12.13 31.01 -2.77
N SER A 25 -12.56 30.03 -3.58
CA SER A 25 -11.65 29.05 -4.12
C SER A 25 -10.45 29.85 -4.60
N SER A 26 -9.45 29.88 -3.73
CA SER A 26 -8.27 30.69 -3.88
C SER A 26 -7.52 30.02 -4.99
N GLN A 27 -7.78 30.44 -6.23
CA GLN A 27 -6.95 30.10 -7.37
C GLN A 27 -5.59 30.71 -7.06
N SER A 28 -4.76 29.92 -6.36
CA SER A 28 -3.39 30.25 -6.06
C SER A 28 -2.74 30.59 -7.39
N LYS A 29 -2.08 31.76 -7.47
CA LYS A 29 -1.38 32.15 -8.69
C LYS A 29 -0.34 31.06 -8.97
N PRO A 30 -0.23 30.56 -10.22
CA PRO A 30 0.71 29.50 -10.55
C PRO A 30 2.10 29.82 -10.03
N ARG A 31 2.72 28.91 -9.27
CA ARG A 31 3.98 29.18 -8.56
C ARG A 31 5.10 29.61 -9.51
N LEU A 32 5.13 29.06 -10.72
CA LEU A 32 6.08 29.46 -11.77
C LEU A 32 5.98 30.95 -12.10
N LYS A 33 4.77 31.51 -12.21
CA LYS A 33 4.58 32.95 -12.49
C LYS A 33 5.07 33.81 -11.33
N LEU A 34 4.88 33.35 -10.10
CA LEU A 34 5.41 34.04 -8.92
C LEU A 34 6.94 34.01 -8.91
N PHE A 35 7.54 32.85 -9.22
CA PHE A 35 8.97 32.68 -9.36
C PHE A 35 9.55 33.64 -10.42
N SER A 36 9.05 33.60 -11.65
CA SER A 36 9.48 34.50 -12.73
C SER A 36 9.38 35.96 -12.33
N LYS A 37 8.27 36.36 -11.68
CA LYS A 37 8.08 37.74 -11.22
C LYS A 37 9.10 38.16 -10.16
N VAL A 38 9.42 37.28 -9.21
CA VAL A 38 10.43 37.57 -8.17
C VAL A 38 11.80 37.72 -8.81
N ILE A 39 12.16 36.83 -9.73
CA ILE A 39 13.43 36.86 -10.42
C ILE A 39 13.60 38.11 -11.30
N GLU A 40 12.58 38.48 -12.09
CA GLU A 40 12.57 39.72 -12.86
C GLU A 40 12.72 40.95 -11.97
N LYS A 41 12.05 40.97 -10.80
CA LYS A 41 12.16 42.07 -9.85
C LYS A 41 13.57 42.16 -9.25
N SER A 42 14.16 41.02 -8.89
CA SER A 42 15.53 40.96 -8.37
C SER A 42 16.56 41.40 -9.40
N LEU A 43 16.42 40.96 -10.65
CA LEU A 43 17.32 41.38 -11.74
C LEU A 43 17.20 42.88 -11.99
N ARG A 44 15.97 43.42 -12.07
CA ARG A 44 15.76 44.86 -12.23
C ARG A 44 16.43 45.64 -11.10
N TRP A 45 16.24 45.22 -9.85
CA TRP A 45 16.90 45.85 -8.70
C TRP A 45 18.43 45.81 -8.82
N LEU A 46 19.00 44.70 -9.26
CA LEU A 46 20.45 44.59 -9.47
C LEU A 46 20.95 45.57 -10.55
N LEU A 47 20.23 45.68 -11.67
CA LEU A 47 20.58 46.60 -12.76
C LEU A 47 20.42 48.07 -12.35
N ASP A 48 19.38 48.40 -11.59
CA ASP A 48 19.16 49.76 -11.06
C ASP A 48 20.30 50.20 -10.13
N ASN A 49 20.87 49.27 -9.36
CA ASN A 49 22.04 49.55 -8.50
C ASN A 49 23.35 49.67 -9.28
N ALA A 50 23.43 49.13 -10.49
CA ALA A 50 24.58 49.22 -11.39
C ALA A 50 24.49 50.45 -12.31
N SER A 51 24.06 51.61 -11.78
CA SER A 51 23.84 52.83 -12.56
C SER A 51 25.12 53.38 -13.22
N PHE A 52 24.94 54.12 -14.32
CA PHE A 52 26.05 54.78 -15.02
C PHE A 52 26.79 55.78 -14.14
N ASP A 53 26.10 56.48 -13.24
CA ASP A 53 26.73 57.44 -12.32
C ASP A 53 27.75 56.77 -11.41
N ARG A 54 27.42 55.60 -10.86
CA ARG A 54 28.34 54.81 -10.03
C ARG A 54 29.51 54.28 -10.87
N PHE A 55 29.23 53.80 -12.08
CA PHE A 55 30.25 53.29 -12.99
C PHE A 55 31.25 54.37 -13.40
N SER A 56 30.76 55.52 -13.88
CA SER A 56 31.58 56.65 -14.31
C SER A 56 32.37 57.28 -13.16
N HIS A 57 31.84 57.24 -11.93
CA HIS A 57 32.57 57.64 -10.72
C HIS A 57 33.71 56.69 -10.38
N CYS A 58 33.55 55.37 -10.54
CA CYS A 58 34.64 54.42 -10.32
C CYS A 58 35.73 54.50 -11.39
N PHE A 59 35.37 54.89 -12.61
CA PHE A 59 36.28 55.03 -13.75
C PHE A 59 36.48 56.50 -14.18
N GLN A 60 36.63 57.43 -13.22
CA GLN A 60 36.69 58.88 -13.50
C GLN A 60 37.71 59.30 -14.58
N PRO A 61 38.96 58.78 -14.60
CA PRO A 61 39.93 59.22 -15.59
C PRO A 61 39.48 58.91 -17.02
N LEU A 62 38.89 57.73 -17.22
CA LEU A 62 38.38 57.27 -18.51
C LEU A 62 37.11 58.03 -18.92
N SER A 63 36.20 58.26 -17.98
CA SER A 63 34.94 58.97 -18.24
C SER A 63 35.16 60.44 -18.63
N LYS A 64 36.17 61.10 -18.06
CA LYS A 64 36.56 62.47 -18.43
C LYS A 64 37.26 62.52 -19.79
N GLN A 65 38.06 61.51 -20.13
CA GLN A 65 38.81 61.47 -21.38
C GLN A 65 37.92 61.11 -22.58
N ASN A 66 36.99 60.18 -22.40
CA ASN A 66 36.05 59.77 -23.44
C ASN A 66 34.70 59.33 -22.84
N PRO A 67 33.76 60.27 -22.63
CA PRO A 67 32.47 59.98 -22.02
C PRO A 67 31.60 59.07 -22.89
N GLN A 68 31.65 59.26 -24.23
CA GLN A 68 30.87 58.46 -25.17
C GLN A 68 31.29 56.98 -25.15
N LEU A 69 32.60 56.71 -25.14
CA LEU A 69 33.12 55.35 -25.04
C LEU A 69 32.74 54.70 -23.70
N THR A 70 32.83 55.46 -22.60
CA THR A 70 32.51 54.97 -21.26
C THR A 70 31.02 54.62 -21.14
N GLU A 71 30.14 55.44 -21.70
CA GLU A 71 28.69 55.17 -21.77
C GLU A 71 28.39 53.95 -22.63
N ALA A 72 29.03 53.80 -23.79
CA ALA A 72 28.87 52.63 -24.64
C ALA A 72 29.31 51.33 -23.95
N MET A 73 30.45 51.34 -23.23
CA MET A 73 30.94 50.21 -22.46
C MET A 73 29.96 49.83 -21.34
N HIS A 74 29.46 50.81 -20.58
CA HIS A 74 28.49 50.55 -19.50
C HIS A 74 27.19 49.96 -20.06
N ARG A 75 26.66 50.53 -21.15
CA ARG A 75 25.45 50.00 -21.81
C ARG A 75 25.62 48.57 -22.27
N GLN A 76 26.78 48.26 -22.88
CA GLN A 76 27.13 46.91 -23.30
C GLN A 76 27.21 45.95 -22.10
N PHE A 77 27.88 46.35 -21.03
CA PHE A 77 27.98 45.56 -19.81
C PHE A 77 26.60 45.23 -19.22
N ILE A 78 25.72 46.22 -19.10
CA ILE A 78 24.35 46.03 -18.58
C ILE A 78 23.54 45.09 -19.46
N THR A 79 23.62 45.26 -20.79
CA THR A 79 22.90 44.42 -21.75
C THR A 79 23.40 42.98 -21.67
N GLN A 80 24.72 42.76 -21.68
CA GLN A 80 25.31 41.43 -21.58
C GLN A 80 24.95 40.75 -20.26
N LEU A 81 25.06 41.48 -19.14
CA LEU A 81 24.70 40.96 -17.82
C LEU A 81 23.23 40.53 -17.77
N GLN A 82 22.32 41.38 -18.26
CA GLN A 82 20.89 41.08 -18.31
C GLN A 82 20.62 39.83 -19.18
N THR A 83 21.16 39.78 -20.39
CA THR A 83 20.93 38.66 -21.32
C THR A 83 21.49 37.36 -20.78
N LEU A 84 22.72 37.36 -20.24
CA LEU A 84 23.34 36.16 -19.69
C LEU A 84 22.53 35.66 -18.49
N VAL A 85 22.20 36.52 -17.52
CA VAL A 85 21.44 36.12 -16.34
C VAL A 85 20.06 35.57 -16.73
N GLN A 86 19.35 36.21 -17.66
CA GLN A 86 18.06 35.72 -18.16
C GLN A 86 18.17 34.37 -18.87
N SER A 87 19.23 34.18 -19.67
CA SER A 87 19.51 32.91 -20.34
C SER A 87 19.78 31.81 -19.32
N GLU A 88 20.65 32.06 -18.33
CA GLU A 88 20.99 31.09 -17.28
C GLU A 88 19.75 30.69 -16.46
N ILE A 89 18.92 31.67 -16.07
CA ILE A 89 17.65 31.38 -15.37
C ILE A 89 16.73 30.52 -16.23
N SER A 90 16.65 30.80 -17.53
CA SER A 90 15.83 30.01 -18.45
C SER A 90 16.35 28.58 -18.55
N SER A 91 17.67 28.40 -18.64
CA SER A 91 18.33 27.08 -18.61
C SER A 91 17.99 26.32 -17.33
N VAL A 92 18.09 26.95 -16.16
CA VAL A 92 17.74 26.33 -14.87
C VAL A 92 16.26 25.92 -14.81
N ILE A 93 15.36 26.73 -15.37
CA ILE A 93 13.93 26.41 -15.43
C ILE A 93 13.69 25.18 -16.31
N GLU A 94 14.35 25.11 -17.47
CA GLU A 94 14.21 24.02 -18.44
C GLU A 94 14.85 22.72 -17.91
N GLU A 95 16.12 22.77 -17.47
CA GLU A 95 16.87 21.63 -16.93
C GLU A 95 16.21 21.02 -15.70
N GLY A 96 15.69 21.86 -14.80
CA GLY A 96 14.99 21.40 -13.60
C GLY A 96 13.54 21.02 -13.83
N GLU A 97 13.03 21.16 -15.07
CA GLU A 97 11.61 20.99 -15.42
C GLU A 97 10.68 21.75 -14.47
N LEU A 98 11.08 22.96 -14.03
CA LEU A 98 10.44 23.68 -12.93
C LEU A 98 8.95 23.93 -13.19
N GLN A 99 8.56 24.10 -14.46
CA GLN A 99 7.16 24.24 -14.82
C GLN A 99 6.34 23.02 -14.39
N ALA A 100 6.72 21.82 -14.81
CA ALA A 100 6.00 20.59 -14.48
C ALA A 100 6.01 20.33 -12.96
N ARG A 101 7.13 20.61 -12.29
CA ARG A 101 7.26 20.45 -10.83
C ARG A 101 6.35 21.40 -10.06
N PHE A 102 6.30 22.67 -10.45
CA PHE A 102 5.40 23.64 -9.82
C PHE A 102 3.93 23.34 -10.10
N GLU A 103 3.58 22.92 -11.32
CA GLU A 103 2.22 22.51 -11.66
C GLU A 103 1.77 21.28 -10.85
N GLU A 104 2.65 20.29 -10.63
CA GLU A 104 2.32 19.15 -9.79
C GLU A 104 2.21 19.52 -8.31
N LEU A 105 3.05 20.44 -7.81
CA LEU A 105 2.91 20.98 -6.46
C LEU A 105 1.60 21.75 -6.30
N ASP A 106 1.17 22.52 -7.31
CA ASP A 106 -0.11 23.24 -7.31
C ASP A 106 -1.25 22.22 -7.24
N ARG A 107 -1.19 21.15 -8.05
CA ARG A 107 -2.15 20.03 -7.97
C ARG A 107 -2.18 19.33 -6.62
N LEU A 108 -1.01 19.04 -6.04
CA LEU A 108 -0.90 18.36 -4.74
C LEU A 108 -1.49 19.21 -3.62
N GLU A 109 -1.24 20.53 -3.64
CA GLU A 109 -1.83 21.48 -2.69
C GLU A 109 -3.36 21.48 -2.83
N GLU A 110 -3.89 21.60 -4.05
CA GLU A 110 -5.33 21.56 -4.30
C GLU A 110 -5.97 20.27 -3.78
N ARG A 111 -5.35 19.10 -4.02
CA ARG A 111 -5.85 17.81 -3.52
C ARG A 111 -5.82 17.71 -1.99
N ALA A 112 -4.92 18.42 -1.34
CA ALA A 112 -4.74 18.37 0.12
C ALA A 112 -5.52 19.46 0.88
N LYS A 113 -6.17 20.40 0.19
CA LYS A 113 -6.86 21.56 0.80
C LYS A 113 -7.80 21.20 1.94
N ASP A 114 -8.55 20.11 1.78
CA ASP A 114 -9.57 19.69 2.74
C ASP A 114 -9.06 18.66 3.75
N THR A 115 -7.74 18.43 3.83
CA THR A 115 -7.15 17.50 4.80
C THR A 115 -6.77 18.27 6.08
N PRO A 116 -7.52 18.12 7.19
CA PRO A 116 -7.28 18.89 8.42
C PRO A 116 -6.07 18.38 9.22
N GLN A 117 -5.55 17.20 8.89
CA GLN A 117 -4.44 16.57 9.60
C GLN A 117 -3.10 17.11 9.09
N ALA A 118 -2.15 17.25 10.01
CA ALA A 118 -0.77 17.56 9.66
C ALA A 118 -0.23 16.50 8.71
N ALA A 119 0.34 16.93 7.58
CA ALA A 119 0.93 16.03 6.62
C ALA A 119 2.12 15.29 7.25
N TRP A 120 2.26 14.00 6.93
CA TRP A 120 3.36 13.17 7.40
C TRP A 120 4.72 13.78 7.00
N ARG A 121 5.70 13.65 7.89
CA ARG A 121 7.09 14.04 7.67
C ARG A 121 7.98 12.88 8.13
N PRO A 122 9.10 12.61 7.46
CA PRO A 122 10.08 11.64 7.94
C PRO A 122 10.47 11.94 9.38
N SER A 123 10.43 10.92 10.23
CA SER A 123 10.83 11.01 11.63
C SER A 123 12.35 11.22 11.78
N GLY A 124 13.11 10.85 10.74
CA GLY A 124 14.56 10.78 10.78
C GLY A 124 15.08 9.42 11.26
N VAL A 125 14.18 8.49 11.57
CA VAL A 125 14.49 7.09 11.92
C VAL A 125 14.07 6.21 10.72
N PRO A 126 15.02 5.73 9.90
CA PRO A 126 14.71 5.03 8.66
C PRO A 126 13.79 3.81 8.84
N GLU A 127 13.99 3.04 9.91
CA GLU A 127 13.19 1.86 10.21
C GLU A 127 11.71 2.22 10.38
N GLN A 128 11.41 3.30 11.11
CA GLN A 128 10.05 3.77 11.33
C GLN A 128 9.43 4.35 10.06
N ASP A 129 10.22 5.10 9.28
CA ASP A 129 9.74 5.75 8.07
C ASP A 129 9.40 4.72 6.97
N VAL A 130 10.21 3.66 6.85
CA VAL A 130 9.97 2.56 5.92
C VAL A 130 8.72 1.74 6.31
N CYS A 131 8.53 1.48 7.61
CA CYS A 131 7.34 0.77 8.09
C CYS A 131 6.04 1.44 7.60
N SER A 132 5.97 2.77 7.57
CA SER A 132 4.77 3.50 7.13
C SER A 132 4.33 3.15 5.70
N GLY A 133 5.29 2.95 4.78
CA GLY A 133 5.01 2.56 3.40
C GLY A 133 4.65 1.08 3.25
N LEU A 134 5.35 0.21 3.98
CA LEU A 134 5.20 -1.25 3.87
C LEU A 134 3.91 -1.80 4.49
N VAL A 135 3.29 -1.07 5.44
CA VAL A 135 2.05 -1.52 6.12
C VAL A 135 0.95 -1.89 5.13
N SER A 136 0.77 -1.12 4.06
CA SER A 136 -0.29 -1.39 3.06
C SER A 136 -0.06 -2.69 2.29
N TYR A 137 1.21 -3.02 1.99
CA TYR A 137 1.60 -4.25 1.32
C TYR A 137 1.38 -5.46 2.22
N TYR A 138 1.87 -5.41 3.46
CA TYR A 138 1.72 -6.52 4.40
C TYR A 138 0.25 -6.78 4.79
N LYS A 139 -0.58 -5.75 4.89
CA LYS A 139 -2.03 -5.93 5.10
C LYS A 139 -2.69 -6.73 3.96
N LYS A 140 -2.33 -6.46 2.70
CA LYS A 140 -2.84 -7.22 1.55
C LYS A 140 -2.39 -8.68 1.59
N GLN A 141 -1.13 -8.92 1.96
CA GLN A 141 -0.60 -10.28 2.09
C GLN A 141 -1.29 -11.05 3.23
N GLU A 142 -1.49 -10.41 4.37
CA GLU A 142 -2.19 -10.97 5.52
C GLU A 142 -3.63 -11.36 5.15
N GLU A 143 -4.35 -10.48 4.45
CA GLU A 143 -5.72 -10.75 3.99
C GLU A 143 -5.77 -11.94 3.01
N TYR A 144 -4.85 -12.00 2.06
CA TYR A 144 -4.73 -13.13 1.14
C TYR A 144 -4.50 -14.45 1.88
N MET A 145 -3.55 -14.48 2.82
CA MET A 145 -3.22 -15.68 3.60
C MET A 145 -4.42 -16.13 4.44
N ARG A 146 -5.16 -15.20 5.05
CA ARG A 146 -6.39 -15.51 5.77
C ARG A 146 -7.45 -16.17 4.88
N LEU A 147 -7.59 -15.71 3.64
CA LEU A 147 -8.52 -16.32 2.68
C LEU A 147 -8.10 -17.75 2.31
N GLN A 148 -6.81 -17.97 2.03
CA GLN A 148 -6.30 -19.31 1.73
C GLN A 148 -6.46 -20.26 2.90
N LEU A 149 -6.16 -19.81 4.12
CA LEU A 149 -6.33 -20.63 5.32
C LEU A 149 -7.78 -21.04 5.53
N LYS A 150 -8.74 -20.12 5.39
CA LYS A 150 -10.17 -20.43 5.49
C LYS A 150 -10.61 -21.48 4.46
N LYS A 151 -10.09 -21.40 3.23
CA LYS A 151 -10.37 -22.38 2.19
C LYS A 151 -9.87 -23.78 2.59
N LEU A 152 -8.61 -23.87 3.01
CA LEU A 152 -8.00 -25.13 3.44
C LEU A 152 -8.73 -25.74 4.64
N LEU A 153 -9.10 -24.95 5.64
CA LEU A 153 -9.85 -25.42 6.81
C LEU A 153 -11.22 -26.01 6.41
N LYS A 154 -11.93 -25.36 5.48
CA LYS A 154 -13.22 -25.85 4.98
C LYS A 154 -13.07 -27.17 4.21
N GLU A 155 -12.06 -27.26 3.36
CA GLU A 155 -11.77 -28.48 2.60
C GLU A 155 -11.37 -29.63 3.53
N ASN A 156 -10.48 -29.37 4.50
CA ASN A 156 -10.05 -30.37 5.47
C ASN A 156 -11.21 -30.85 6.35
N ALA A 157 -12.08 -29.95 6.83
CA ALA A 157 -13.28 -30.35 7.57
C ALA A 157 -14.19 -31.28 6.75
N GLY A 158 -14.40 -30.97 5.46
CA GLY A 158 -15.16 -31.82 4.55
C GLY A 158 -14.50 -33.18 4.30
N LEU A 159 -13.16 -33.23 4.20
CA LEU A 159 -12.42 -34.48 4.06
C LEU A 159 -12.47 -35.33 5.34
N ALA A 160 -12.29 -34.70 6.51
CA ALA A 160 -12.37 -35.36 7.81
C ALA A 160 -13.74 -36.02 8.01
N GLN A 161 -14.82 -35.32 7.64
CA GLN A 161 -16.18 -35.88 7.70
C GLN A 161 -16.33 -37.11 6.78
N LYS A 162 -15.79 -37.07 5.56
CA LYS A 162 -15.82 -38.22 4.63
C LYS A 162 -15.04 -39.41 5.15
N VAL A 163 -13.86 -39.18 5.74
CA VAL A 163 -13.05 -40.23 6.36
C VAL A 163 -13.79 -40.86 7.52
N GLN A 164 -14.41 -40.04 8.38
CA GLN A 164 -15.19 -40.54 9.52
C GLN A 164 -16.38 -41.40 9.07
N ALA A 165 -17.18 -40.91 8.12
CA ALA A 165 -18.29 -41.67 7.55
C ALA A 165 -17.81 -42.99 6.88
N GLY A 166 -16.64 -42.95 6.22
CA GLY A 166 -16.00 -44.14 5.67
C GLY A 166 -15.62 -45.16 6.74
N ARG A 167 -15.01 -44.73 7.85
CA ARG A 167 -14.65 -45.59 8.99
C ARG A 167 -15.87 -46.23 9.63
N GLU A 168 -16.95 -45.47 9.80
CA GLU A 168 -18.22 -45.98 10.34
C GLU A 168 -18.83 -47.06 9.44
N SER A 169 -18.84 -46.84 8.12
CA SER A 169 -19.32 -47.81 7.14
C SER A 169 -18.50 -49.12 7.15
N ILE A 170 -17.17 -49.00 7.25
CA ILE A 170 -16.26 -50.16 7.39
C ILE A 170 -16.58 -50.92 8.67
N THR A 171 -16.64 -50.22 9.81
CA THR A 171 -16.94 -50.83 11.12
C THR A 171 -18.29 -51.55 11.11
N HIS A 172 -19.32 -50.94 10.52
CA HIS A 172 -20.63 -51.56 10.38
C HIS A 172 -20.58 -52.84 9.51
N THR A 173 -19.82 -52.79 8.41
CA THR A 173 -19.65 -53.94 7.53
C THR A 173 -18.89 -55.07 8.22
N GLU A 174 -17.82 -54.75 8.96
CA GLU A 174 -17.06 -55.70 9.78
C GLU A 174 -17.94 -56.39 10.82
N GLN A 175 -18.78 -55.63 11.53
CA GLN A 175 -19.74 -56.19 12.50
C GLN A 175 -20.74 -57.14 11.85
N ARG A 176 -21.27 -56.79 10.67
CA ARG A 176 -22.18 -57.67 9.91
C ARG A 176 -21.50 -58.96 9.47
N ILE A 177 -20.25 -58.87 9.00
CA ILE A 177 -19.46 -60.05 8.64
C ILE A 177 -19.24 -60.93 9.88
N ALA A 178 -18.82 -60.34 11.01
CA ALA A 178 -18.59 -61.07 12.25
C ALA A 178 -19.87 -61.76 12.76
N ALA A 179 -21.01 -61.06 12.77
CA ALA A 179 -22.30 -61.63 13.15
C ALA A 179 -22.71 -62.79 12.23
N GLY A 180 -22.52 -62.62 10.92
CA GLY A 180 -22.75 -63.69 9.96
C GLY A 180 -21.88 -64.91 10.25
N VAL A 181 -20.56 -64.71 10.45
CA VAL A 181 -19.61 -65.78 10.79
C VAL A 181 -20.04 -66.54 12.05
N GLU A 182 -20.45 -65.85 13.11
CA GLU A 182 -20.94 -66.52 14.32
C GLU A 182 -22.26 -67.27 14.08
N GLU A 183 -23.16 -66.75 13.25
CA GLU A 183 -24.40 -67.45 12.88
C GLU A 183 -24.11 -68.76 12.09
N TRP A 184 -23.14 -68.74 11.18
CA TRP A 184 -22.66 -69.96 10.51
C TRP A 184 -22.06 -70.95 11.50
N ARG A 185 -21.25 -70.45 12.44
CA ARG A 185 -20.59 -71.26 13.47
C ARG A 185 -21.56 -71.98 14.40
N VAL A 186 -22.68 -71.35 14.74
CA VAL A 186 -23.74 -71.94 15.58
C VAL A 186 -24.60 -72.95 14.82
N ARG A 187 -24.80 -72.74 13.50
CA ARG A 187 -25.53 -73.70 12.64
C ARG A 187 -24.77 -75.00 12.37
N ASP A 188 -23.44 -74.97 12.41
CA ASP A 188 -22.57 -76.14 12.21
C ASP A 188 -22.43 -77.06 13.44
N ILE A 189 -23.39 -77.06 14.38
CA ILE A 189 -23.51 -78.13 15.37
C ILE A 189 -24.66 -79.08 15.00
N PRO A 190 -24.37 -80.11 14.20
CA PRO A 190 -24.87 -81.46 14.47
C PRO A 190 -23.73 -82.44 14.77
N LEU A 191 -24.00 -83.30 15.75
CA LEU A 191 -23.22 -84.48 16.16
C LEU A 191 -22.57 -85.20 14.97
N ILE A 192 -21.24 -85.39 14.96
CA ILE A 192 -20.64 -86.67 14.55
C ILE A 192 -19.37 -86.97 15.37
N HIS A 193 -19.39 -88.14 15.99
CA HIS A 193 -18.29 -88.88 16.59
C HIS A 193 -17.23 -89.28 15.55
N SER A 194 -15.94 -89.16 15.91
CA SER A 194 -14.77 -89.85 15.30
C SER A 194 -14.41 -89.40 13.87
N HIS A 195 -13.16 -89.30 13.42
CA HIS A 195 -11.95 -90.06 13.70
C HIS A 195 -10.73 -89.15 13.38
N SER A 196 -9.67 -89.24 14.17
CA SER A 196 -8.39 -88.56 13.96
C SER A 196 -7.81 -88.76 12.56
N HIS A 197 -7.26 -87.70 11.96
CA HIS A 197 -5.97 -87.77 11.27
C HIS A 197 -5.25 -86.41 11.35
N SER A 198 -4.11 -86.45 12.02
CA SER A 198 -3.18 -85.35 12.26
C SER A 198 -2.37 -85.08 11.00
N HIS A 199 -2.44 -83.87 10.47
CA HIS A 199 -1.38 -83.30 9.63
C HIS A 199 -0.98 -81.94 10.21
N ASN A 200 0.22 -81.91 10.77
CA ASN A 200 0.92 -80.71 11.23
C ASN A 200 1.03 -79.70 10.09
N CYS A 201 0.36 -78.55 10.22
CA CYS A 201 0.68 -77.35 9.45
C CYS A 201 1.42 -76.39 10.38
N VAL A 202 2.69 -76.15 10.05
CA VAL A 202 3.57 -75.22 10.75
C VAL A 202 3.01 -73.81 10.59
N THR A 203 2.54 -73.21 11.69
CA THR A 203 2.18 -71.79 11.73
C THR A 203 3.46 -70.96 11.71
N THR A 204 3.87 -70.50 10.54
CA THR A 204 4.85 -69.41 10.46
C THR A 204 4.15 -68.12 10.87
N ASN A 205 4.69 -67.50 11.92
CA ASN A 205 4.26 -66.22 12.47
C ASN A 205 4.63 -65.11 11.46
N SER A 206 3.86 -65.00 10.37
CA SER A 206 3.96 -63.89 9.43
C SER A 206 3.05 -62.78 9.92
N ALA A 207 3.64 -61.72 10.49
CA ALA A 207 2.90 -60.48 10.77
C ALA A 207 2.07 -60.09 9.54
N SER A 208 0.77 -59.84 9.73
CA SER A 208 -0.14 -59.49 8.65
C SER A 208 0.44 -58.33 7.82
N PRO A 209 0.40 -58.37 6.48
CA PRO A 209 0.91 -57.29 5.62
C PRO A 209 0.33 -55.91 5.93
N LEU A 210 -0.86 -55.88 6.55
CA LEU A 210 -1.52 -54.68 7.05
C LEU A 210 -0.81 -54.07 8.27
N LEU A 211 -0.24 -54.90 9.15
CA LEU A 211 0.48 -54.47 10.35
C LEU A 211 1.81 -53.81 9.96
N LEU A 212 2.52 -54.38 8.98
CA LEU A 212 3.75 -53.78 8.42
C LEU A 212 3.47 -52.46 7.69
N ARG A 213 2.32 -52.35 7.00
CA ARG A 213 1.90 -51.09 6.35
C ARG A 213 1.49 -50.01 7.35
N LEU A 214 0.82 -50.38 8.42
CA LEU A 214 0.46 -49.44 9.49
C LEU A 214 1.71 -48.95 10.23
N GLN A 215 2.71 -49.80 10.44
CA GLN A 215 3.96 -49.42 11.06
C GLN A 215 4.78 -48.46 10.18
N ALA A 216 4.86 -48.71 8.87
CA ALA A 216 5.48 -47.79 7.93
C ALA A 216 4.78 -46.42 7.86
N SER A 217 3.43 -46.38 7.88
CA SER A 217 2.70 -45.11 7.91
C SER A 217 2.88 -44.33 9.21
N LEU A 218 3.15 -45.00 10.33
CA LEU A 218 3.40 -44.34 11.61
C LEU A 218 4.79 -43.67 11.63
N GLU A 219 5.79 -44.37 11.09
CA GLU A 219 7.16 -43.84 10.94
C GLU A 219 7.21 -42.64 9.98
N ASP A 220 6.46 -42.69 8.87
CA ASP A 220 6.34 -41.54 7.95
C ASP A 220 5.68 -40.32 8.61
N LEU A 221 4.70 -40.54 9.49
CA LEU A 221 4.03 -39.44 10.21
C LEU A 221 4.98 -38.80 11.25
N GLU A 222 5.78 -39.61 11.92
CA GLU A 222 6.76 -39.15 12.92
C GLU A 222 7.91 -38.36 12.28
N ALA A 223 8.33 -38.74 11.07
CA ALA A 223 9.31 -37.97 10.28
C ALA A 223 8.77 -36.59 9.86
N VAL A 224 7.50 -36.50 9.47
CA VAL A 224 6.85 -35.22 9.13
C VAL A 224 6.71 -34.32 10.35
N VAL A 225 6.36 -34.86 11.51
CA VAL A 225 6.27 -34.07 12.76
C VAL A 225 7.65 -33.58 13.20
N SER A 226 8.69 -34.41 13.07
CA SER A 226 10.07 -34.05 13.44
C SER A 226 10.68 -32.96 12.54
N THR A 227 10.35 -32.99 11.24
CA THR A 227 10.80 -31.95 10.29
C THR A 227 10.09 -30.61 10.50
N LEU A 228 8.81 -30.62 10.89
CA LEU A 228 8.08 -29.40 11.23
C LEU A 228 8.59 -28.78 12.53
N SER A 229 8.89 -29.59 13.56
CA SER A 229 9.42 -29.10 14.83
C SER A 229 10.83 -28.49 14.70
N SER A 230 11.65 -28.98 13.75
CA SER A 230 12.97 -28.42 13.46
C SER A 230 12.92 -27.07 12.71
N SER A 231 11.76 -26.70 12.14
CA SER A 231 11.58 -25.45 11.39
C SER A 231 11.18 -24.24 12.25
N GLU A 232 10.81 -24.46 13.52
CA GLU A 232 10.40 -23.41 14.46
C GLU A 232 11.58 -22.66 15.13
N HIS A 233 12.83 -22.89 14.72
CA HIS A 233 14.02 -22.23 15.29
C HIS A 233 14.63 -21.10 14.43
N PHE A 234 13.96 -20.66 13.36
CA PHE A 234 14.37 -19.49 12.57
C PHE A 234 13.55 -18.23 12.90
N GLY A 235 13.34 -17.97 14.19
CA GLY A 235 12.57 -16.83 14.71
C GLY A 235 13.22 -16.09 15.88
N SER A 236 14.54 -16.13 16.01
CA SER A 236 15.29 -15.22 16.88
C SER A 236 16.50 -14.68 16.13
N LEU A 237 16.28 -13.53 15.48
CA LEU A 237 17.18 -12.39 15.37
C LEU A 237 16.39 -11.20 14.84
#